data_AF-A0A062UCQ7-F1
#
_entry.id   AF-A0A062UCQ7-F1
#
_cell.length_a   1.000
_cell.length_b   1.000
_cell.length_c   1.000
_cell.angle_alpha   90.00
_cell.angle_beta   90.00
_cell.angle_gamma   90.00
#
_symmetry.space_group_name_H-M   'P 1'
#
loop_
_entity.id
_entity.type
_entity.pdbx_description
1 polymer ?
#
loop_
_entity_poly.entity_id
_entity_poly.type
_entity_poly.pdbx_seq_one_letter_code
_entity_poly.pdbx_strand_id
1 'polypeptide(L)'
;MTVVLALTLFPVAFIAMWCGVIWLLGRVSGWQRLGQHYAYHGEIRGVSRGFQSAMMGYSRWRLVRYRACLNVTVDSGLLILKPWFIFGLFQPPLGIPLDDIVRAERTFLFWTFCELRAAPEPRIRILVSLRLARWIESSAGRPISSAQAREF
;
A
#
# COMPACT_ATOMS: atom_id res chain seq x y z
N MET A 1 -31.56 -27.70 -16.30
CA MET A 1 -31.84 -26.44 -15.58
C MET A 1 -30.89 -26.22 -14.39
N THR A 2 -30.66 -27.21 -13.53
CA THR A 2 -29.75 -27.11 -12.36
C THR A 2 -28.30 -26.75 -12.71
N VAL A 3 -27.72 -27.35 -13.75
CA VAL A 3 -26.34 -27.07 -14.17
C VAL A 3 -26.16 -25.63 -14.66
N VAL A 4 -27.09 -25.11 -15.46
CA VAL A 4 -27.07 -23.71 -15.92
C VAL A 4 -27.22 -22.75 -14.74
N LEU A 5 -28.09 -23.08 -13.78
CA LEU A 5 -28.26 -22.29 -12.57
C LEU A 5 -26.96 -22.26 -11.74
N ALA A 6 -26.32 -23.41 -11.54
CA ALA A 6 -25.06 -23.53 -10.81
C ALA A 6 -23.90 -22.79 -11.50
N LEU A 7 -23.77 -22.92 -12.83
CA LEU A 7 -22.77 -22.22 -13.63
C LEU A 7 -22.96 -20.70 -13.63
N THR A 8 -24.17 -20.20 -13.36
CA THR A 8 -24.46 -18.77 -13.29
C THR A 8 -24.35 -18.23 -11.87
N LEU A 9 -24.85 -18.95 -10.87
CA LEU A 9 -24.79 -18.54 -9.45
C LEU A 9 -23.38 -18.58 -8.89
N PHE A 10 -22.56 -19.55 -9.30
CA PHE A 10 -21.19 -19.69 -8.81
C PHE A 10 -20.32 -18.44 -9.10
N PRO A 11 -20.20 -17.95 -10.36
CA PRO A 11 -19.40 -16.75 -10.64
C PRO A 11 -19.96 -15.51 -9.95
N VAL A 12 -21.30 -15.37 -9.84
CA VAL A 12 -21.91 -14.24 -9.13
C VAL A 12 -21.56 -14.26 -7.64
N ALA A 13 -21.71 -15.41 -6.98
CA ALA A 13 -21.35 -15.57 -5.57
C ALA A 13 -19.84 -15.37 -5.35
N PHE A 14 -19.01 -15.88 -6.25
CA PHE A 14 -17.56 -15.70 -6.20
C PHE A 14 -17.16 -14.22 -6.33
N ILE A 15 -17.73 -13.49 -7.29
CA ILE A 15 -17.48 -12.05 -7.47
C ILE A 15 -17.95 -11.27 -6.23
N ALA A 16 -19.13 -11.57 -5.69
CA ALA A 16 -19.65 -10.91 -4.49
C ALA A 16 -18.74 -11.15 -3.27
N MET A 17 -18.33 -12.41 -3.05
CA MET A 17 -17.36 -12.77 -2.00
C MET A 17 -16.02 -12.05 -2.21
N TRP A 18 -15.50 -12.03 -3.44
CA TRP A 18 -14.23 -11.39 -3.76
C TRP A 18 -14.25 -9.88 -3.52
N CYS A 19 -15.32 -9.19 -3.96
CA CYS A 19 -15.55 -7.79 -3.66
C CYS A 19 -15.60 -7.52 -2.15
N GLY A 20 -16.29 -8.39 -1.39
CA GLY A 20 -16.33 -8.33 0.07
C GLY A 20 -14.95 -8.45 0.71
N VAL A 21 -14.11 -9.37 0.22
CA VAL A 21 -12.73 -9.55 0.70
C VAL A 21 -11.88 -8.31 0.41
N ILE A 22 -11.94 -7.74 -0.79
CA ILE A 22 -11.16 -6.55 -1.15
C ILE A 22 -11.57 -5.35 -0.29
N TRP A 23 -12.87 -5.16 -0.10
CA TRP A 23 -13.41 -4.09 0.73
C TRP A 23 -12.97 -4.25 2.19
N LEU A 24 -13.06 -5.46 2.74
CA LEU A 24 -12.61 -5.76 4.10
C LEU A 24 -11.11 -5.53 4.26
N LEU A 25 -10.29 -5.98 3.30
CA LEU A 25 -8.85 -5.78 3.33
C LEU A 25 -8.48 -4.30 3.33
N GLY A 26 -9.14 -3.48 2.50
CA GLY A 26 -8.91 -2.03 2.45
C GLY A 26 -9.29 -1.31 3.76
N ARG A 27 -10.30 -1.81 4.46
CA ARG A 27 -10.72 -1.28 5.77
C ARG A 27 -9.80 -1.73 6.91
N VAL A 28 -9.38 -3.00 6.92
CA VAL A 28 -8.54 -3.59 7.98
C VAL A 28 -7.09 -3.11 7.86
N SER A 29 -6.57 -2.92 6.66
CA SER A 29 -5.23 -2.39 6.43
C SER A 29 -5.12 -0.90 6.77
N GLY A 30 -6.25 -0.18 6.72
CA GLY A 30 -6.29 1.28 6.84
C GLY A 30 -6.12 2.02 5.51
N TRP A 31 -6.06 1.30 4.38
CA TRP A 31 -5.95 1.90 3.06
C TRP A 31 -7.06 2.92 2.79
N GLN A 32 -8.31 2.61 3.15
CA GLN A 32 -9.43 3.53 2.94
C GLN A 32 -9.22 4.86 3.68
N ARG A 33 -8.65 4.84 4.89
CA ARG A 33 -8.40 6.06 5.67
C ARG A 33 -7.25 6.86 5.08
N LEU A 34 -6.17 6.19 4.67
CA LEU A 34 -5.10 6.87 3.93
C LEU A 34 -5.63 7.48 2.63
N GLY A 35 -6.55 6.80 1.94
CA GLY A 35 -7.20 7.30 0.74
C GLY A 35 -7.99 8.59 0.98
N GLN A 36 -8.58 8.79 2.16
CA GLN A 36 -9.30 10.03 2.45
C GLN A 36 -8.39 11.26 2.48
N HIS A 37 -7.11 11.08 2.83
CA HIS A 37 -6.15 12.17 2.94
C HIS A 37 -5.19 12.25 1.74
N TYR A 38 -4.84 11.10 1.15
CA TYR A 38 -3.80 10.97 0.14
C TYR A 38 -4.30 10.32 -1.16
N ALA A 39 -5.61 10.25 -1.41
CA ALA A 39 -6.09 9.74 -2.70
C ALA A 39 -5.56 10.59 -3.84
N TYR A 40 -4.79 9.94 -4.72
CA TYR A 40 -4.20 10.55 -5.88
C TYR A 40 -5.06 10.27 -7.10
N HIS A 41 -5.58 11.33 -7.71
CA HIS A 41 -6.42 11.27 -8.92
C HIS A 41 -5.73 11.85 -10.16
N GLY A 42 -4.48 12.31 -10.02
CA GLY A 42 -3.71 12.88 -11.10
C GLY A 42 -3.17 11.84 -12.09
N GLU A 43 -2.58 12.33 -13.17
CA GLU A 43 -1.79 11.49 -14.06
C GLU A 43 -0.55 10.97 -13.34
N ILE A 44 -0.40 9.65 -13.30
CA ILE A 44 0.78 9.02 -12.74
C ILE A 44 1.95 9.27 -13.69
N ARG A 45 2.77 10.27 -13.37
CA ARG A 45 4.02 10.59 -14.05
C ARG A 45 5.19 10.05 -13.23
N GLY A 46 6.34 9.81 -13.86
CA GLY A 46 7.53 9.30 -13.16
C GLY A 46 7.77 7.79 -13.25
N VAL A 47 8.71 7.30 -12.43
CA VAL A 47 9.25 5.94 -12.56
C VAL A 47 8.37 4.97 -11.78
N SER A 48 7.78 3.99 -12.49
CA SER A 48 6.85 3.02 -11.91
C SER A 48 7.47 1.63 -11.82
N ARG A 49 7.18 0.91 -10.72
CA ARG A 49 7.59 -0.48 -10.50
C ARG A 49 6.43 -1.31 -10.00
N GLY A 50 5.98 -2.24 -10.84
CA GLY A 50 4.93 -3.21 -10.52
C GLY A 50 5.40 -4.38 -9.65
N PHE A 51 4.43 -5.21 -9.26
CA PHE A 51 4.65 -6.47 -8.53
C PHE A 51 5.44 -6.31 -7.22
N GLN A 52 5.31 -5.14 -6.60
CA GLN A 52 5.96 -4.87 -5.33
C GLN A 52 5.10 -5.39 -4.18
N SER A 53 5.79 -5.61 -3.06
CA SER A 53 5.16 -6.07 -1.83
C SER A 53 5.30 -5.01 -0.74
N ALA A 54 4.22 -4.71 -0.06
CA ALA A 54 4.20 -3.86 1.13
C ALA A 54 3.25 -4.45 2.18
N MET A 55 3.42 -4.06 3.43
CA MET A 55 2.50 -4.42 4.51
C MET A 55 1.90 -3.14 5.07
N MET A 56 0.60 -3.14 5.32
CA MET A 56 -0.09 -1.96 5.84
C MET A 56 -1.01 -2.36 7.00
N GLY A 57 -1.06 -1.54 8.05
CA GLY A 57 -1.92 -1.80 9.19
C GLY A 57 -1.76 -0.81 10.34
N TYR A 58 -2.65 -0.92 11.32
CA TYR A 58 -2.69 -0.06 12.50
C TYR A 58 -1.73 -0.47 13.62
N SER A 59 -1.29 -1.72 13.63
CA SER A 59 -0.46 -2.28 14.71
C SER A 59 0.42 -3.41 14.19
N ARG A 60 1.53 -3.70 14.87
CA ARG A 60 2.50 -4.75 14.47
C ARG A 60 1.87 -6.13 14.30
N TRP A 61 0.77 -6.38 15.01
CA TRP A 61 0.06 -7.66 15.03
C TRP A 61 -1.08 -7.73 14.00
N ARG A 62 -1.51 -6.59 13.45
CA ARG A 62 -2.60 -6.48 12.47
C ARG A 62 -2.11 -5.78 11.21
N LEU A 63 -1.19 -6.45 10.52
CA LEU A 63 -0.61 -6.01 9.25
C LEU A 63 -1.16 -6.85 8.10
N VAL A 64 -1.79 -6.20 7.14
CA VAL A 64 -2.21 -6.80 5.87
C VAL A 64 -1.02 -6.78 4.92
N ARG A 65 -0.64 -7.94 4.40
CA ARG A 65 0.46 -8.04 3.42
C ARG A 65 -0.09 -8.00 2.01
N TYR A 66 0.23 -6.93 1.32
CA TYR A 66 0.02 -6.80 -0.11
C TYR A 66 1.24 -7.41 -0.81
N ARG A 67 1.16 -8.68 -1.22
CA ARG A 67 2.28 -9.41 -1.85
C ARG A 67 2.15 -9.35 -3.38
N ALA A 68 3.18 -8.83 -4.03
CA ALA A 68 3.29 -8.74 -5.49
C ALA A 68 2.07 -8.11 -6.21
N CYS A 69 1.28 -7.31 -5.49
CA CYS A 69 0.04 -6.72 -6.00
C CYS A 69 0.04 -5.20 -5.95
N LEU A 70 1.18 -4.58 -5.64
CA LEU A 70 1.34 -3.13 -5.63
C LEU A 70 2.22 -2.66 -6.78
N ASN A 71 1.78 -1.57 -7.41
CA ASN A 71 2.57 -0.75 -8.29
C ASN A 71 3.01 0.49 -7.51
N VAL A 72 4.30 0.74 -7.48
CA VAL A 72 4.92 1.85 -6.76
C VAL A 72 5.50 2.80 -7.78
N THR A 73 5.03 4.03 -7.79
CA THR A 73 5.53 5.08 -8.69
C THR A 73 6.13 6.21 -7.88
N VAL A 74 7.25 6.73 -8.34
CA VAL A 74 7.93 7.89 -7.75
C VAL A 74 7.89 9.03 -8.75
N ASP A 75 7.27 10.14 -8.36
CA ASP A 75 7.09 11.35 -9.17
C ASP A 75 7.61 12.59 -8.44
N SER A 76 8.75 13.14 -8.86
CA SER A 76 9.27 14.47 -8.46
C SER A 76 9.06 14.90 -7.00
N GLY A 77 9.12 13.98 -6.03
CA GLY A 77 8.84 14.27 -4.62
C GLY A 77 7.66 13.53 -4.00
N LEU A 78 6.88 12.77 -4.77
CA LEU A 78 5.64 12.10 -4.37
C LEU A 78 5.75 10.58 -4.60
N LEU A 79 5.34 9.80 -3.61
CA LEU A 79 5.29 8.35 -3.66
C LEU A 79 3.85 7.89 -3.91
N ILE A 80 3.61 7.34 -5.09
CA ILE A 80 2.31 6.80 -5.47
C ILE A 80 2.30 5.29 -5.26
N LEU A 81 1.40 4.80 -4.41
CA LEU A 81 1.14 3.39 -4.16
C LEU A 81 -0.22 3.03 -4.77
N LYS A 82 -0.21 2.17 -5.79
CA LYS A 82 -1.41 1.75 -6.51
C LYS A 82 -1.56 0.23 -6.49
N PRO A 83 -2.62 -0.34 -5.88
CA PRO A 83 -2.93 -1.75 -6.00
C PRO A 83 -3.29 -2.10 -7.45
N TRP A 84 -3.00 -3.34 -7.84
CA TRP A 84 -3.47 -3.89 -9.11
C TRP A 84 -4.98 -3.80 -9.23
N PHE A 85 -5.50 -3.60 -10.45
CA PHE A 85 -6.92 -3.35 -10.72
C PHE A 85 -7.87 -4.30 -9.97
N ILE A 86 -7.54 -5.59 -9.94
CA ILE A 86 -8.34 -6.62 -9.26
C ILE A 86 -8.43 -6.36 -7.75
N PHE A 87 -7.37 -5.86 -7.12
CA PHE A 87 -7.31 -5.54 -5.68
C PHE A 87 -7.63 -4.07 -5.36
N GLY A 88 -7.59 -3.21 -6.39
CA GLY A 88 -7.74 -1.76 -6.30
C GLY A 88 -9.17 -1.26 -6.46
N LEU A 89 -10.14 -2.14 -6.74
CA LEU A 89 -11.51 -1.75 -7.11
C LEU A 89 -12.19 -0.82 -6.09
N PHE A 90 -11.87 -0.98 -4.80
CA PHE A 90 -12.38 -0.17 -3.69
C PHE A 90 -11.29 0.66 -2.99
N GLN A 91 -10.10 0.73 -3.58
CA GLN A 91 -8.89 1.26 -2.95
C GLN A 91 -8.27 2.29 -3.90
N PRO A 92 -8.43 3.61 -3.62
CA PRO A 92 -7.84 4.63 -4.46
C PRO A 92 -6.31 4.54 -4.44
N PRO A 93 -5.61 4.94 -5.52
CA PRO A 93 -4.16 5.09 -5.48
C PRO A 93 -3.80 6.13 -4.42
N LEU A 94 -2.75 5.86 -3.64
CA LEU A 94 -2.28 6.74 -2.58
C LEU A 94 -1.07 7.51 -3.06
N GLY A 95 -1.13 8.84 -3.11
CA GLY A 95 -0.02 9.71 -3.44
C GLY A 95 0.48 10.45 -2.21
N ILE A 96 1.52 9.91 -1.58
CA ILE A 96 2.05 10.43 -0.32
C ILE A 96 3.31 11.27 -0.63
N PRO A 97 3.36 12.56 -0.27
CA PRO A 97 4.57 13.37 -0.41
C PRO A 97 5.72 12.74 0.39
N LEU A 98 6.92 12.67 -0.21
CA LEU A 98 8.10 12.12 0.47
C LEU A 98 8.51 12.95 1.70
N ASP A 99 8.14 14.23 1.76
CA ASP A 99 8.37 15.11 2.92
C ASP A 99 7.46 14.75 4.11
N ASP A 100 6.27 14.20 3.84
CA ASP A 100 5.34 13.72 4.87
C ASP A 100 5.68 12.29 5.34
N ILE A 101 6.61 11.63 4.66
CA ILE A 101 7.01 10.27 4.95
C ILE A 101 8.12 10.28 5.99
N VAL A 102 7.78 9.78 7.16
CA VAL A 102 8.77 9.49 8.20
C VAL A 102 9.26 8.05 8.05
N ARG A 103 10.56 7.88 7.81
CA ARG A 103 11.21 6.56 7.77
C ARG A 103 11.62 6.13 9.17
N ALA A 104 11.12 4.97 9.61
CA ALA A 104 11.68 4.22 10.73
C ALA A 104 12.18 2.86 10.24
N GLU A 105 13.47 2.58 10.41
CA GLU A 105 14.00 1.25 10.15
C GLU A 105 13.62 0.30 11.28
N ARG A 106 12.98 -0.81 10.91
CA ARG A 106 12.66 -1.87 11.84
C ARG A 106 13.18 -3.19 11.31
N THR A 107 14.09 -3.79 12.07
CA THR A 107 14.60 -5.14 11.82
C THR A 107 13.69 -6.13 12.53
N PHE A 108 13.06 -7.04 11.79
CA PHE A 108 12.26 -8.11 12.37
C PHE A 108 12.90 -9.45 12.05
N LEU A 109 13.48 -10.09 13.07
CA LEU A 109 14.18 -11.40 13.09
C LEU A 109 15.29 -11.60 12.04
N PHE A 110 15.01 -11.41 10.74
CA PHE A 110 15.95 -11.50 9.61
C PHE A 110 15.62 -10.56 8.42
N TRP A 111 14.54 -9.77 8.48
CA TRP A 111 14.16 -8.85 7.39
C TRP A 111 14.10 -7.40 7.86
N THR A 112 14.78 -6.52 7.12
CA THR A 112 14.74 -5.07 7.33
C THR A 112 13.59 -4.48 6.53
N PHE A 113 12.63 -3.88 7.23
CA PHE A 113 11.55 -3.12 6.63
C PHE A 113 11.72 -1.64 6.95
N CYS A 114 11.39 -0.78 5.98
CA CYS A 114 11.21 0.64 6.22
C CYS A 114 9.74 0.87 6.52
N GLU A 115 9.46 1.30 7.74
CA GLU A 115 8.15 1.78 8.16
C GLU A 115 8.01 3.22 7.69
N LEU A 116 7.10 3.45 6.75
CA LEU A 116 6.71 4.76 6.26
C LEU A 116 5.43 5.15 7.01
N ARG A 117 5.45 6.29 7.69
CA ARG A 117 4.27 6.88 8.32
C ARG A 117 3.97 8.20 7.64
N ALA A 118 2.69 8.41 7.34
CA ALA A 118 2.21 9.67 6.79
C ALA A 118 1.69 10.57 7.93
N ALA A 119 2.08 11.85 7.93
CA ALA A 119 1.85 12.78 9.04
C ALA A 119 0.38 12.94 9.52
N PRO A 120 -0.66 12.96 8.66
CA PRO A 120 -2.06 13.08 9.06
C PRO A 120 -2.59 11.85 9.82
N GLU A 121 -2.08 10.66 9.53
CA GLU A 121 -2.49 9.43 10.20
C GLU A 121 -1.28 8.58 10.64
N PRO A 122 -0.54 9.00 11.68
CA PRO A 122 0.68 8.31 12.14
C PRO A 122 0.40 6.90 12.72
N ARG A 123 -0.89 6.56 12.91
CA ARG A 123 -1.33 5.24 13.35
C ARG A 123 -1.17 4.18 12.27
N ILE A 124 -1.29 4.55 11.00
CA ILE A 124 -1.20 3.60 9.90
C ILE A 124 0.25 3.53 9.44
N ARG A 125 0.75 2.30 9.39
CA ARG A 125 2.14 2.00 9.12
C ARG A 125 2.21 1.30 7.78
N ILE A 126 3.06 1.80 6.88
CA ILE A 126 3.34 1.15 5.61
C ILE A 126 4.75 0.59 5.68
N LEU A 127 4.87 -0.73 5.81
CA LEU A 127 6.17 -1.41 5.79
C LEU A 127 6.51 -1.81 4.36
N VAL A 128 7.59 -1.24 3.85
CA VAL A 128 8.18 -1.63 2.56
C VAL A 128 9.50 -2.35 2.79
N SER A 129 9.88 -3.24 1.88
CA SER A 129 11.20 -3.88 1.95
C SER A 129 12.33 -2.84 1.80
N LEU A 130 13.49 -3.07 2.43
CA LEU A 130 14.65 -2.19 2.29
C LEU A 130 15.07 -1.99 0.83
N ARG A 131 14.93 -3.03 -0.01
CA ARG A 131 15.22 -2.95 -1.45
C ARG A 131 14.30 -1.96 -2.16
N LEU A 132 13.02 -1.97 -1.80
CA LEU A 132 12.04 -1.03 -2.36
C LEU A 132 12.30 0.38 -1.84
N ALA A 133 12.61 0.55 -0.55
CA ALA A 133 12.95 1.86 0.02
C ALA A 133 14.18 2.48 -0.67
N ARG A 134 15.27 1.72 -0.83
CA ARG A 134 16.47 2.17 -1.55
C ARG A 134 16.17 2.52 -3.00
N TRP A 135 15.31 1.74 -3.67
CA TRP A 135 14.88 2.04 -5.03
C TRP A 135 14.09 3.36 -5.07
N ILE A 136 13.16 3.58 -4.14
CA ILE A 136 12.42 4.84 -4.02
C ILE A 136 13.38 6.02 -3.85
N GLU A 137 14.35 5.92 -2.94
CA GLU A 137 15.37 6.96 -2.71
C GLU A 137 16.20 7.23 -3.98
N SER A 138 16.63 6.17 -4.67
CA SER A 138 17.38 6.31 -5.93
C SER A 138 16.56 6.96 -7.04
N SER A 139 15.26 6.68 -7.12
CA SER A 139 14.36 7.27 -8.12
C SER A 139 13.91 8.68 -7.76
N ALA A 140 13.84 9.01 -6.47
CA ALA A 140 13.52 10.35 -5.98
C ALA A 140 14.71 11.31 -6.07
N GLY A 141 15.94 10.80 -6.18
CA GLY A 141 17.17 11.60 -6.16
C GLY A 141 17.45 12.27 -4.80
N ARG A 142 16.67 11.94 -3.76
CA ARG A 142 16.80 12.46 -2.40
C ARG A 142 16.52 11.36 -1.37
N PRO A 143 17.22 11.35 -0.22
CA PRO A 143 16.90 10.44 0.87
C PRO A 143 15.55 10.80 1.49
N ILE A 144 14.79 9.80 1.91
CA ILE A 144 13.56 10.00 2.70
C ILE A 144 13.97 10.41 4.11
N SER A 145 13.30 11.41 4.69
CA SER A 145 13.59 11.90 6.05
C SER A 145 13.54 10.75 7.07
N SER A 146 14.68 10.48 7.71
CA SER A 146 14.82 9.45 8.73
C SER A 146 14.53 10.05 10.11
N ALA A 147 13.38 9.71 10.70
CA ALA A 147 13.22 9.95 12.13
C ALA A 147 14.04 8.91 12.88
N GLN A 148 14.86 9.37 13.83
CA GLN A 148 15.62 8.47 14.68
C GLN A 148 14.65 7.57 15.45
N ALA A 149 14.98 6.28 15.53
CA ALA A 149 14.18 5.26 16.22
C ALA A 149 13.86 5.57 17.70
N ARG A 150 14.45 6.63 18.26
CA ARG A 150 14.34 7.11 19.64
C ARG A 150 13.27 8.19 19.88
N GLU A 151 12.71 8.80 18.85
CA GLU A 151 11.61 9.77 18.98
C GLU A 151 10.21 9.12 18.90
N PHE A 152 10.15 7.81 19.16
CA PHE A 152 8.94 6.99 19.07
C PHE A 152 8.57 6.36 20.41
#